data_AF-A0A482EZ14-F1
#
_entry.id   AF-A0A482EZ14-F1
#
_cell.length_a   1.000
_cell.length_b   1.000
_cell.length_c   1.000
_cell.angle_alpha   90.00
_cell.angle_beta   90.00
_cell.angle_gamma   90.00
#
_symmetry.space_group_name_H-M   'P 1'
#
loop_
_entity.id
_entity.type
_entity.pdbx_description
1 polymer ?
#
loop_
_entity_poly.entity_id
_entity_poly.type
_entity_poly.pdbx_seq_one_letter_code
_entity_poly.pdbx_strand_id
1 'polypeptide(L)'
;EASRDSSAQRSKESYYLQLLLAKRISAQATLGSETLLLRHTGFEVTDVETVSYRLWVSGCLSYNEKISDGFYNILGMNPYLWVMCNDVEEGKRLPSLMSLRAIKPAETSMEVVLVDKHGDSRLKELQDKAQELYCASENALVLVEKLGKLVAIYMGGTYPVEQGDLHMRWKVVSKRLREFQKTVLPIGSLSMGLCRHRAILFKKLA
;
A
#
# COMPACT_ATOMS: atom_id res chain seq x y z
N GLU A 1 29.34 -40.04 -23.48
CA GLU A 1 29.40 -38.59 -23.76
C GLU A 1 28.13 -37.81 -23.43
N ALA A 2 26.91 -38.34 -23.67
CA ALA A 2 25.64 -37.62 -23.47
C ALA A 2 25.42 -36.94 -22.08
N SER A 3 25.98 -37.49 -21.00
CA SER A 3 25.88 -36.89 -19.65
C SER A 3 26.72 -35.61 -19.48
N ARG A 4 27.85 -35.47 -20.18
CA ARG A 4 28.71 -34.28 -20.10
C ARG A 4 28.12 -33.11 -20.89
N ASP A 5 27.52 -33.37 -22.04
CA ASP A 5 26.83 -32.34 -22.85
C ASP A 5 25.61 -31.77 -22.13
N SER A 6 24.85 -32.62 -21.42
CA SER A 6 23.75 -32.17 -20.56
C SER A 6 24.24 -31.28 -19.41
N SER A 7 25.39 -31.60 -18.80
CA SER A 7 25.97 -30.76 -17.74
C SER A 7 26.49 -29.43 -18.26
N ALA A 8 27.15 -29.40 -19.43
CA ALA A 8 27.64 -28.17 -20.05
C ALA A 8 26.49 -27.25 -20.46
N GLN A 9 25.42 -27.81 -21.01
CA GLN A 9 24.21 -27.06 -21.37
C GLN A 9 23.53 -26.45 -20.13
N ARG A 10 23.36 -27.22 -19.04
CA ARG A 10 22.82 -26.71 -17.77
C ARG A 10 23.65 -25.58 -17.17
N SER A 11 24.99 -25.69 -17.24
CA SER A 11 25.90 -24.64 -16.77
C SER A 11 25.77 -23.37 -17.61
N LYS A 12 25.64 -23.50 -18.93
CA LYS A 12 25.43 -22.39 -19.86
C LYS A 12 24.09 -21.68 -19.59
N GLU A 13 23.00 -22.45 -19.45
CA GLU A 13 21.68 -21.91 -19.11
C GLU A 13 21.69 -21.18 -17.75
N SER A 14 22.30 -21.79 -16.73
CA SER A 14 22.43 -21.16 -15.40
C SER A 14 23.21 -19.86 -15.47
N TYR A 15 24.30 -19.79 -16.25
CA TYR A 15 25.06 -18.57 -16.46
C TYR A 15 24.23 -17.48 -17.13
N TYR A 16 23.47 -17.80 -18.19
CA TYR A 16 22.60 -16.81 -18.84
C TYR A 16 21.51 -16.29 -17.91
N LEU A 17 20.91 -17.16 -17.10
CA LEU A 17 19.91 -16.76 -16.11
C LEU A 17 20.52 -15.83 -15.06
N GLN A 18 21.71 -16.13 -14.53
CA GLN A 18 22.42 -15.26 -13.60
C GLN A 18 22.78 -13.90 -14.23
N LEU A 19 23.24 -13.88 -15.48
CA LEU A 19 23.57 -12.66 -16.20
C LEU A 19 22.33 -11.79 -16.47
N LEU A 20 21.22 -12.40 -16.89
CA LEU A 20 19.95 -11.71 -17.09
C LEU A 20 19.40 -11.14 -15.77
N LEU A 21 19.49 -11.91 -14.68
CA LEU A 21 19.12 -11.47 -13.35
C LEU A 21 19.96 -10.26 -12.91
N ALA A 22 21.28 -10.33 -13.06
CA ALA A 22 22.19 -9.23 -12.72
C ALA A 22 21.86 -7.96 -13.52
N LYS A 23 21.66 -8.07 -14.84
CA LYS A 23 21.24 -6.95 -15.69
C LYS A 23 19.91 -6.34 -15.24
N ARG A 24 18.92 -7.18 -14.91
CA ARG A 24 17.61 -6.74 -14.42
C ARG A 24 17.73 -6.02 -13.08
N ILE A 25 18.48 -6.55 -12.12
CA ILE A 25 18.72 -5.90 -10.82
C ILE A 25 19.42 -4.55 -11.01
N SER A 26 20.46 -4.48 -11.84
CA SER A 26 21.19 -3.23 -12.10
C SER A 26 20.30 -2.16 -12.74
N ALA A 27 19.43 -2.52 -13.68
CA ALA A 27 18.48 -1.58 -14.31
C ALA A 27 17.38 -1.11 -13.36
N GLN A 28 17.06 -1.87 -12.31
CA GLN A 28 16.02 -1.54 -11.33
C GLN A 28 16.56 -0.78 -10.12
N ALA A 29 17.86 -0.92 -9.80
CA ALA A 29 18.52 -0.13 -8.77
C ALA A 29 18.48 1.38 -9.06
N THR A 30 18.44 1.77 -10.34
CA THR A 30 18.28 3.16 -10.76
C THR A 30 16.86 3.69 -10.57
N LEU A 31 15.84 2.82 -10.55
CA LEU A 31 14.43 3.22 -10.43
C LEU A 31 14.05 3.76 -9.04
N GLY A 32 14.64 3.17 -7.99
CA GLY A 32 14.52 3.69 -6.62
C GLY A 32 15.14 5.10 -6.48
N SER A 33 16.21 5.36 -7.23
CA SER A 33 16.86 6.67 -7.30
C SER A 33 16.07 7.68 -8.14
N GLU A 34 15.43 7.27 -9.25
CA GLU A 34 14.59 8.16 -10.07
C GLU A 34 13.37 8.68 -9.30
N THR A 35 12.77 7.84 -8.44
CA THR A 35 11.67 8.27 -7.55
C THR A 35 12.13 9.29 -6.50
N LEU A 36 13.41 9.23 -6.11
CA LEU A 36 14.09 10.24 -5.28
C LEU A 36 14.48 11.48 -6.07
N LEU A 37 14.79 11.39 -7.37
CA LEU A 37 15.14 12.52 -8.23
C LEU A 37 13.91 13.32 -8.69
N LEU A 38 12.74 12.69 -8.81
CA LEU A 38 11.45 13.39 -9.01
C LEU A 38 11.15 14.41 -7.89
N ARG A 39 11.86 14.33 -6.76
CA ARG A 39 11.84 15.28 -5.64
C ARG A 39 12.46 16.64 -5.97
N HIS A 40 13.30 16.74 -7.01
CA HIS A 40 14.02 17.97 -7.36
C HIS A 40 13.34 18.82 -8.44
N THR A 41 12.39 18.25 -9.18
CA THR A 41 11.56 18.98 -10.12
C THR A 41 10.25 19.32 -9.42
N GLY A 42 10.17 20.51 -8.81
CA GLY A 42 9.02 20.98 -8.02
C GLY A 42 7.73 21.15 -8.82
N PHE A 43 7.15 20.04 -9.30
CA PHE A 43 5.86 20.02 -9.98
C PHE A 43 4.79 19.59 -8.98
N GLU A 44 3.95 20.55 -8.59
CA GLU A 44 2.97 20.49 -7.50
C GLU A 44 1.74 19.59 -7.74
N VAL A 45 1.79 18.65 -8.68
CA VAL A 45 0.70 17.68 -8.90
C VAL A 45 1.28 16.27 -8.85
N THR A 46 1.37 15.72 -7.63
CA THR A 46 1.65 14.29 -7.48
C THR A 46 0.40 13.50 -7.82
N ASP A 47 0.50 12.73 -8.90
CA ASP A 47 -0.55 11.81 -9.31
C ASP A 47 -0.85 10.76 -8.22
N VAL A 48 -2.11 10.33 -8.13
CA VAL A 48 -2.60 9.43 -7.07
C VAL A 48 -1.88 8.09 -7.11
N GLU A 49 -1.58 7.58 -8.30
CA GLU A 49 -0.82 6.35 -8.49
C GLU A 49 0.62 6.51 -7.97
N THR A 50 1.23 7.67 -8.20
CA THR A 50 2.59 7.98 -7.71
C THR A 50 2.64 7.99 -6.18
N VAL A 51 1.65 8.62 -5.51
CA VAL A 51 1.58 8.63 -4.04
C VAL A 51 1.34 7.22 -3.49
N SER A 52 0.46 6.45 -4.14
CA SER A 52 0.18 5.05 -3.78
C SER A 52 1.44 4.18 -3.91
N TYR A 53 2.16 4.32 -5.02
CA TYR A 53 3.39 3.58 -5.30
C TYR A 53 4.48 3.93 -4.30
N ARG A 54 4.64 5.22 -4.00
CA ARG A 54 5.62 5.69 -3.02
C ARG A 54 5.35 5.06 -1.66
N LEU A 55 4.12 5.13 -1.14
CA LEU A 55 3.82 4.50 0.15
C LEU A 55 4.11 3.00 0.14
N TRP A 56 3.79 2.30 -0.96
CA TRP A 56 4.01 0.87 -1.06
C TRP A 56 5.50 0.50 -1.03
N VAL A 57 6.34 1.25 -1.74
CA VAL A 57 7.78 0.98 -1.86
C VAL A 57 8.58 1.52 -0.67
N SER A 58 8.40 2.78 -0.29
CA SER A 58 9.18 3.43 0.77
C SER A 58 8.59 3.22 2.16
N GLY A 59 7.30 2.90 2.26
CA GLY A 59 6.59 2.80 3.53
C GLY A 59 6.24 4.14 4.18
N CYS A 60 6.52 5.28 3.53
CA CYS A 60 6.24 6.61 4.07
C CYS A 60 5.82 7.62 3.00
N LEU A 61 5.10 8.66 3.44
CA LEU A 61 4.72 9.81 2.62
C LEU A 61 5.15 11.09 3.33
N SER A 62 5.55 12.10 2.56
CA SER A 62 5.90 13.43 3.04
C SER A 62 4.66 14.23 3.47
N TYR A 63 4.84 15.29 4.25
CA TYR A 63 3.72 16.14 4.71
C TYR A 63 2.92 16.77 3.56
N ASN A 64 3.56 17.09 2.44
CA ASN A 64 2.92 17.78 1.32
C ASN A 64 2.10 16.85 0.42
N GLU A 65 2.36 15.54 0.48
CA GLU A 65 1.61 14.56 -0.31
C GLU A 65 0.24 14.32 0.30
N LYS A 66 -0.81 14.41 -0.52
CA LYS A 66 -2.20 14.20 -0.08
C LYS A 66 -2.72 12.84 -0.54
N ILE A 67 -3.58 12.25 0.28
CA ILE A 67 -4.29 11.01 -0.07
C ILE A 67 -5.61 11.40 -0.76
N SER A 68 -5.61 11.26 -2.08
CA SER A 68 -6.74 11.60 -2.95
C SER A 68 -7.66 10.40 -3.20
N ASP A 69 -8.78 10.65 -3.85
CA ASP A 69 -9.69 9.58 -4.29
C ASP A 69 -8.99 8.64 -5.28
N GLY A 70 -9.25 7.34 -5.18
CA GLY A 70 -8.57 6.30 -5.97
C GLY A 70 -7.22 5.86 -5.41
N PHE A 71 -6.72 6.47 -4.33
CA PHE A 71 -5.49 6.02 -3.66
C PHE A 71 -5.66 4.60 -3.13
N TYR A 72 -4.66 3.75 -3.29
CA TYR A 72 -4.68 2.42 -2.69
C TYR A 72 -3.32 1.99 -2.17
N ASN A 73 -3.34 1.18 -1.12
CA ASN A 73 -2.14 0.59 -0.54
C ASN A 73 -2.25 -0.93 -0.53
N ILE A 74 -1.21 -1.59 -1.03
CA ILE A 74 -1.10 -3.05 -1.04
C ILE A 74 -0.30 -3.51 0.19
N LEU A 75 -0.83 -4.51 0.89
CA LEU A 75 -0.18 -5.19 2.01
C LEU A 75 0.01 -6.66 1.69
N GLY A 76 1.10 -7.25 2.20
CA GLY A 76 1.39 -8.67 2.00
C GLY A 76 2.02 -9.01 0.65
N MET A 77 2.19 -8.05 -0.26
CA MET A 77 2.99 -8.19 -1.48
C MET A 77 4.27 -7.37 -1.40
N ASN A 78 5.40 -8.02 -1.70
CA ASN A 78 6.70 -7.38 -1.71
C ASN A 78 6.88 -6.59 -3.04
N PRO A 79 7.07 -5.26 -3.00
CA PRO A 79 7.25 -4.45 -4.21
C PRO A 79 8.47 -4.85 -5.05
N TYR A 80 9.53 -5.34 -4.42
CA TYR A 80 10.70 -5.83 -5.16
C TYR A 80 10.37 -7.09 -5.98
N LEU A 81 9.53 -7.99 -5.44
CA LEU A 81 9.09 -9.16 -6.21
C LEU A 81 8.19 -8.75 -7.38
N TRP A 82 7.33 -7.74 -7.19
CA TRP A 82 6.53 -7.18 -8.28
C TRP A 82 7.40 -6.67 -9.44
N VAL A 83 8.40 -5.84 -9.12
CA VAL A 83 9.33 -5.30 -10.12
C VAL A 83 10.10 -6.42 -10.83
N MET A 84 10.52 -7.46 -10.10
CA MET A 84 11.32 -8.55 -10.66
C MET A 84 10.52 -9.53 -11.50
N CYS A 85 9.23 -9.73 -11.21
CA CYS A 85 8.38 -10.72 -11.86
C CYS A 85 7.58 -10.16 -13.04
N ASN A 86 7.58 -8.85 -13.27
CA ASN A 86 6.89 -8.23 -14.40
C ASN A 86 7.88 -7.63 -15.41
N ASP A 87 7.37 -7.18 -16.54
CA ASP A 87 8.17 -6.46 -17.53
C ASP A 87 8.57 -5.07 -17.01
N VAL A 88 9.61 -4.48 -17.61
CA VAL A 88 10.22 -3.23 -17.13
C VAL A 88 9.19 -2.10 -17.00
N GLU A 89 8.24 -2.00 -17.92
CA GLU A 89 7.22 -0.93 -17.91
C GLU A 89 6.06 -1.20 -16.94
N GLU A 90 5.73 -2.47 -16.69
CA GLU A 90 4.68 -2.85 -15.74
C GLU A 90 5.19 -2.85 -14.30
N GLY A 91 6.43 -3.32 -14.09
CA GLY A 91 7.09 -3.32 -12.78
C GLY A 91 7.32 -1.91 -12.22
N LYS A 92 7.41 -0.90 -13.08
CA LYS A 92 7.50 0.53 -12.70
C LYS A 92 6.19 1.11 -12.15
N ARG A 93 5.06 0.46 -12.42
CA ARG A 93 3.72 0.92 -12.02
C ARG A 93 3.16 0.07 -10.91
N LEU A 94 2.11 0.56 -10.27
CA LEU A 94 1.35 -0.29 -9.35
C LEU A 94 0.58 -1.35 -10.15
N PRO A 95 0.38 -2.54 -9.59
CA PRO A 95 -0.61 -3.47 -10.11
C PRO A 95 -1.98 -2.78 -10.17
N SER A 96 -2.66 -2.90 -11.30
CA SER A 96 -3.97 -2.27 -11.52
C SER A 96 -5.02 -2.75 -10.50
N LEU A 97 -5.97 -1.89 -10.12
CA LEU A 97 -7.07 -2.31 -9.25
C LEU A 97 -7.92 -3.42 -9.87
N MET A 98 -8.04 -3.50 -11.20
CA MET A 98 -8.78 -4.57 -11.86
C MET A 98 -8.09 -5.93 -11.70
N SER A 99 -6.77 -5.99 -11.91
CA SER A 99 -6.00 -7.23 -11.69
C SER A 99 -6.02 -7.65 -10.22
N LEU A 100 -5.92 -6.69 -9.29
CA LEU A 100 -6.00 -6.96 -7.86
C LEU A 100 -7.38 -7.49 -7.42
N ARG A 101 -8.46 -7.01 -8.04
CA ARG A 101 -9.84 -7.50 -7.78
C ARG A 101 -10.09 -8.90 -8.34
N ALA A 102 -9.38 -9.31 -9.39
CA ALA A 102 -9.53 -10.64 -10.00
C ALA A 102 -8.91 -11.76 -9.15
N ILE A 103 -8.03 -11.43 -8.19
CA ILE A 103 -7.38 -12.41 -7.32
C ILE A 103 -8.39 -12.93 -6.30
N LYS A 104 -8.49 -14.26 -6.18
CA LYS A 104 -9.35 -14.90 -5.17
C LYS A 104 -8.73 -14.75 -3.77
N PRO A 105 -9.46 -14.24 -2.77
CA PRO A 105 -8.90 -14.05 -1.42
C PRO A 105 -8.46 -15.32 -0.70
N ALA A 106 -8.96 -16.49 -1.11
CA ALA A 106 -8.54 -17.77 -0.54
C ALA A 106 -7.11 -18.15 -0.96
N GLU A 107 -6.62 -17.60 -2.08
CA GLU A 107 -5.35 -17.96 -2.70
C GLU A 107 -4.21 -16.99 -2.29
N THR A 108 -4.52 -15.92 -1.55
CA THR A 108 -3.54 -14.90 -1.18
C THR A 108 -3.71 -14.37 0.25
N SER A 109 -2.59 -14.03 0.88
CA SER A 109 -2.56 -13.23 2.11
C SER A 109 -2.48 -11.72 1.83
N MET A 110 -2.56 -11.31 0.56
CA MET A 110 -2.50 -9.92 0.14
C MET A 110 -3.81 -9.21 0.46
N GLU A 111 -3.69 -7.97 0.94
CA GLU A 111 -4.81 -7.09 1.27
C GLU A 111 -4.59 -5.75 0.57
N VAL A 112 -5.61 -5.23 -0.08
CA VAL A 112 -5.54 -3.92 -0.75
C VAL A 112 -6.54 -2.99 -0.11
N VAL A 113 -6.06 -1.87 0.44
CA VAL A 113 -6.91 -0.84 1.04
C VAL A 113 -7.08 0.29 0.04
N LEU A 114 -8.33 0.57 -0.35
CA LEU A 114 -8.71 1.60 -1.31
C LEU A 114 -9.37 2.79 -0.59
N VAL A 115 -9.01 4.00 -1.01
CA VAL A 115 -9.71 5.22 -0.67
C VAL A 115 -10.66 5.54 -1.81
N ASP A 116 -11.95 5.32 -1.57
CA ASP A 116 -13.01 5.53 -2.55
C ASP A 116 -14.03 6.51 -1.98
N LYS A 117 -13.99 7.77 -2.43
CA LYS A 117 -14.87 8.85 -2.00
C LYS A 117 -16.34 8.58 -2.36
N HIS A 118 -16.59 7.83 -3.43
CA HIS A 118 -17.92 7.65 -3.99
C HIS A 118 -18.59 6.37 -3.50
N GLY A 119 -17.84 5.28 -3.40
CA GLY A 119 -18.32 3.97 -2.97
C GLY A 119 -18.22 3.69 -1.47
N ASP A 120 -17.50 4.51 -0.69
CA ASP A 120 -17.32 4.32 0.75
C ASP A 120 -18.12 5.35 1.57
N SER A 121 -19.37 5.01 1.88
CA SER A 121 -20.23 5.86 2.70
C SER A 121 -19.68 6.10 4.11
N ARG A 122 -18.96 5.14 4.68
CA ARG A 122 -18.37 5.26 6.01
C ARG A 122 -17.18 6.21 6.02
N LEU A 123 -16.38 6.21 4.94
CA LEU A 123 -15.34 7.22 4.76
C LEU A 123 -15.95 8.62 4.69
N LYS A 124 -17.07 8.78 3.97
CA LYS A 124 -17.78 10.06 3.92
C LYS A 124 -18.23 10.54 5.30
N GLU A 125 -18.85 9.68 6.10
CA GLU A 125 -19.22 10.01 7.50
C GLU A 125 -18.02 10.43 8.35
N LEU A 126 -16.86 9.79 8.16
CA LEU A 126 -15.64 10.16 8.86
C LEU A 126 -15.10 11.51 8.40
N GLN A 127 -15.23 11.84 7.12
CA GLN A 127 -14.86 13.16 6.58
C GLN A 127 -15.77 14.26 7.13
N ASP A 128 -17.08 14.01 7.21
CA ASP A 128 -18.04 14.96 7.79
C ASP A 128 -17.70 15.23 9.26
N LYS A 129 -17.42 14.17 10.04
CA LYS A 129 -16.95 14.31 11.44
C LYS A 129 -15.62 15.05 11.54
N ALA A 130 -14.66 14.77 10.65
CA ALA A 130 -13.39 15.47 10.63
C ALA A 130 -13.58 16.98 10.36
N GLN A 131 -14.52 17.33 9.47
CA GLN A 131 -14.87 18.72 9.18
C GLN A 131 -15.51 19.41 10.39
N GLU A 132 -16.39 18.75 11.13
CA GLU A 132 -16.94 19.27 12.38
C GLU A 132 -15.84 19.52 13.42
N LEU A 133 -14.90 18.56 13.56
CA LEU A 133 -13.75 18.71 14.45
C LEU A 133 -12.85 19.87 14.03
N TYR A 134 -12.66 20.09 12.74
CA TYR A 134 -11.90 21.23 12.21
C TYR A 134 -12.56 22.55 12.65
N CYS A 135 -13.85 22.70 12.43
CA CYS A 135 -14.60 23.91 12.81
C CYS A 135 -14.62 24.14 14.33
N ALA A 136 -14.60 23.09 15.14
CA ALA A 136 -14.65 23.16 16.60
C ALA A 136 -13.27 23.19 17.28
N SER A 137 -12.17 23.23 16.54
CA SER A 137 -10.81 23.22 17.11
C SER A 137 -10.18 24.59 17.10
N GLU A 138 -9.60 24.97 18.23
CA GLU A 138 -8.99 26.29 18.44
C GLU A 138 -7.68 26.46 17.68
N ASN A 139 -6.93 25.36 17.50
CA ASN A 139 -5.65 25.35 16.80
C ASN A 139 -5.38 23.97 16.18
N ALA A 140 -4.33 23.90 15.35
CA ALA A 140 -3.95 22.69 14.64
C ALA A 140 -3.54 21.53 15.57
N LEU A 141 -2.92 21.80 16.72
CA LEU A 141 -2.52 20.75 17.67
C LEU A 141 -3.74 20.03 18.25
N VAL A 142 -4.74 20.80 18.67
CA VAL A 142 -6.01 20.26 19.18
C VAL A 142 -6.73 19.46 18.10
N LEU A 143 -6.72 19.93 16.85
CA LEU A 143 -7.32 19.21 15.72
C LEU A 143 -6.63 17.86 15.49
N VAL A 144 -5.29 17.84 15.41
CA VAL A 144 -4.50 16.62 15.20
C VAL A 144 -4.77 15.59 16.30
N GLU A 145 -4.87 16.03 17.56
CA GLU A 145 -5.21 15.14 18.68
C GLU A 145 -6.64 14.57 18.53
N LYS A 146 -7.63 15.40 18.21
CA LYS A 146 -9.02 14.96 18.01
C LYS A 146 -9.17 14.01 16.82
N LEU A 147 -8.50 14.28 15.69
CA LEU A 147 -8.45 13.38 14.54
C LEU A 147 -7.79 12.05 14.89
N GLY A 148 -6.70 12.08 15.66
CA GLY A 148 -6.02 10.87 16.12
C GLY A 148 -6.93 9.99 16.97
N LYS A 149 -7.68 10.61 17.88
CA LYS A 149 -8.71 9.92 18.69
C LYS A 149 -9.84 9.36 17.83
N LEU A 150 -10.35 10.12 16.86
CA LEU A 150 -11.39 9.67 15.93
C LEU A 150 -10.96 8.40 15.18
N VAL A 151 -9.76 8.42 14.59
CA VAL A 151 -9.19 7.27 13.86
C VAL A 151 -8.97 6.08 14.78
N ALA A 152 -8.41 6.32 15.98
CA ALA A 152 -8.16 5.25 16.95
C ALA A 152 -9.46 4.57 17.37
N ILE A 153 -10.49 5.35 17.73
CA ILE A 153 -11.81 4.83 18.12
C ILE A 153 -12.43 4.04 16.96
N TYR A 154 -12.41 4.61 15.75
CA TYR A 154 -12.99 3.97 14.57
C TYR A 154 -12.36 2.62 14.24
N MET A 155 -11.03 2.54 14.33
CA MET A 155 -10.25 1.34 13.98
C MET A 155 -9.94 0.43 15.17
N GLY A 156 -10.85 0.36 16.14
CA GLY A 156 -10.84 -0.65 17.21
C GLY A 156 -10.16 -0.23 18.52
N GLY A 157 -9.99 1.07 18.76
CA GLY A 157 -9.51 1.66 20.01
C GLY A 157 -8.00 1.92 20.06
N THR A 158 -7.50 2.24 21.25
CA THR A 158 -6.08 2.49 21.52
C THR A 158 -5.36 1.19 21.87
N TYR A 159 -4.14 1.02 21.33
CA TYR A 159 -3.28 -0.12 21.64
C TYR A 159 -1.86 0.39 21.92
N PRO A 160 -1.16 -0.16 22.92
CA PRO A 160 0.18 0.26 23.25
C PRO A 160 1.23 -0.16 22.21
N VAL A 161 1.03 -1.32 21.58
CA VAL A 161 1.96 -1.89 20.57
C VAL A 161 1.16 -2.58 19.46
N GLU A 162 1.67 -2.52 18.23
CA GLU A 162 1.04 -3.16 17.05
C GLU A 162 1.18 -4.69 17.08
N GLN A 163 2.40 -5.18 17.37
CA GLN A 163 2.69 -6.59 17.54
C GLN A 163 2.14 -7.06 18.89
N GLY A 164 0.94 -7.63 18.86
CA GLY A 164 0.20 -8.07 20.04
C GLY A 164 -1.29 -8.15 19.72
N ASP A 165 -2.13 -7.63 20.62
CA ASP A 165 -3.58 -7.70 20.52
C ASP A 165 -4.14 -7.08 19.24
N LEU A 166 -3.57 -5.95 18.78
CA LEU A 166 -4.04 -5.29 17.56
C LEU A 166 -3.87 -6.20 16.33
N HIS A 167 -2.67 -6.78 16.16
CA HIS A 167 -2.40 -7.69 15.06
C HIS A 167 -3.24 -8.98 15.14
N MET A 168 -3.44 -9.55 16.34
CA MET A 168 -4.32 -10.70 16.53
C MET A 168 -5.77 -10.37 16.16
N ARG A 169 -6.30 -9.24 16.62
CA ARG A 169 -7.66 -8.80 16.26
C ARG A 169 -7.78 -8.49 14.77
N TRP A 170 -6.78 -7.86 14.16
CA TRP A 170 -6.74 -7.64 12.72
C TRP A 170 -6.80 -8.96 11.94
N LYS A 171 -6.03 -9.98 12.33
CA LYS A 171 -6.07 -11.30 11.67
C LYS A 171 -7.48 -11.90 11.63
N VAL A 172 -8.25 -11.78 12.71
CA VAL A 172 -9.64 -12.26 12.78
C VAL A 172 -10.54 -11.45 11.84
N VAL A 173 -10.46 -10.13 11.88
CA VAL A 173 -11.28 -9.24 11.04
C VAL A 173 -10.94 -9.43 9.56
N SER A 174 -9.65 -9.46 9.23
CA SER A 174 -9.19 -9.67 7.86
C SER A 174 -9.62 -11.04 7.31
N LYS A 175 -9.56 -12.11 8.12
CA LYS A 175 -10.07 -13.41 7.70
C LYS A 175 -11.55 -13.33 7.30
N ARG A 176 -12.39 -12.67 8.11
CA ARG A 176 -13.80 -12.46 7.78
C ARG A 176 -13.99 -11.62 6.51
N LEU A 177 -13.21 -10.56 6.34
CA LEU A 177 -13.27 -9.72 5.13
C LEU A 177 -12.90 -10.51 3.87
N ARG A 178 -11.93 -11.43 3.96
CA ARG A 178 -11.57 -12.35 2.87
C ARG A 178 -12.66 -13.38 2.57
N GLU A 179 -13.40 -13.85 3.58
CA GLU A 179 -14.56 -14.75 3.40
C GLU A 179 -15.67 -14.10 2.56
N PHE A 180 -15.80 -12.77 2.59
CA PHE A 180 -16.68 -12.01 1.69
C PHE A 180 -16.11 -11.80 0.27
N GLN A 181 -15.07 -12.55 -0.11
CA GLN A 181 -14.43 -12.54 -1.42
C GLN A 181 -13.89 -11.17 -1.89
N LYS A 182 -13.51 -10.28 -0.96
CA LYS A 182 -12.94 -8.96 -1.30
C LYS A 182 -11.45 -8.89 -1.02
N THR A 183 -10.63 -8.87 -2.09
CA THR A 183 -9.18 -8.57 -2.02
C THR A 183 -8.95 -7.07 -1.85
N VAL A 184 -9.81 -6.26 -2.46
CA VAL A 184 -9.80 -4.79 -2.36
C VAL A 184 -10.89 -4.33 -1.40
N LEU A 185 -10.49 -3.63 -0.34
CA LEU A 185 -11.34 -3.21 0.76
C LEU A 185 -11.33 -1.68 0.84
N PRO A 186 -12.51 -1.02 0.87
CA PRO A 186 -12.57 0.41 1.09
C PRO A 186 -12.15 0.72 2.54
N ILE A 187 -11.37 1.78 2.76
CA ILE A 187 -10.73 2.05 4.07
C ILE A 187 -11.74 2.25 5.20
N GLY A 188 -12.90 2.82 4.91
CA GLY A 188 -14.01 2.97 5.85
C GLY A 188 -14.65 1.63 6.24
N SER A 189 -14.45 0.53 5.50
CA SER A 189 -14.95 -0.78 5.95
C SER A 189 -14.15 -1.38 7.12
N LEU A 190 -12.97 -0.84 7.43
CA LEU A 190 -12.05 -1.39 8.41
C LEU A 190 -12.42 -0.97 9.85
N SER A 191 -13.20 -1.80 10.54
CA SER A 191 -13.53 -1.61 11.97
C SER A 191 -12.36 -1.90 12.92
N MET A 192 -11.29 -2.49 12.40
CA MET A 192 -10.03 -2.76 13.09
C MET A 192 -8.92 -2.47 12.08
N GLY A 193 -7.86 -1.77 12.48
CA GLY A 193 -6.81 -1.39 11.53
C GLY A 193 -5.42 -1.38 12.15
N LEU A 194 -4.45 -1.91 11.43
CA LEU A 194 -3.02 -1.82 11.71
C LEU A 194 -2.54 -0.36 11.69
N CYS A 195 -1.30 -0.12 12.12
CA CYS A 195 -0.73 1.23 12.16
C CYS A 195 -0.77 1.90 10.78
N ARG A 196 -0.48 1.15 9.72
CA ARG A 196 -0.51 1.67 8.35
C ARG A 196 -1.93 2.06 7.91
N HIS A 197 -2.96 1.29 8.26
CA HIS A 197 -4.37 1.65 7.97
C HIS A 197 -4.76 2.94 8.68
N ARG A 198 -4.40 3.04 9.96
CA ARG A 198 -4.67 4.22 10.79
C ARG A 198 -3.96 5.45 10.23
N ALA A 199 -2.71 5.33 9.83
CA ALA A 199 -1.95 6.43 9.25
C ALA A 199 -2.54 6.91 7.92
N ILE A 200 -2.98 6.00 7.04
CA ILE A 200 -3.65 6.33 5.78
C ILE A 200 -4.97 7.06 6.07
N LEU A 201 -5.81 6.54 6.97
CA LEU A 201 -7.07 7.18 7.31
C LEU A 201 -6.85 8.56 7.94
N PHE A 202 -5.94 8.66 8.91
CA PHE A 202 -5.59 9.93 9.54
C PHE A 202 -5.17 10.96 8.50
N LYS A 203 -4.26 10.59 7.60
CA LYS A 203 -3.77 11.47 6.54
C LYS A 203 -4.84 11.82 5.50
N LYS A 204 -5.87 10.98 5.33
CA LYS A 204 -7.02 11.28 4.48
C LYS A 204 -7.98 12.29 5.12
N LEU A 205 -8.05 12.34 6.44
CA LEU A 205 -8.94 13.22 7.22
C LEU A 205 -8.29 14.55 7.61
N ALA A 206 -6.95 14.60 7.65
CA ALA A 206 -6.16 15.78 8.02
C ALA A 206 -5.97 16.77 6.87
#